data_AF-A0A0D2J2K8-F1
#
_entry.id   AF-A0A0D2J2K8-F1
#
_cell.length_a   1.000
_cell.length_b   1.000
_cell.length_c   1.000
_cell.angle_alpha   90.00
_cell.angle_beta   90.00
_cell.angle_gamma   90.00
#
_symmetry.space_group_name_H-M   'P 1'
#
loop_
_entity.id
_entity.type
_entity.pdbx_description
1 polymer ?
#
loop_
_entity_poly.entity_id
_entity_poly.type
_entity_poly.pdbx_seq_one_letter_code
_entity_poly.pdbx_strand_id
1 'polypeptide(L)'
;MWWAFILVTVLVTMVADPYCLAFAEYPGLYPPTSPDTILNIILTAIYIADILLNFMVAFHDDEGHLVIDAKTIAAHYLQWRFWVDLLTTVPFDWIVLGAMGLQYSSTVEARYVALLRLLRLGRAYRLKKSPYLCN
;
A
#
# COMPACT_ATOMS: atom_id res chain seq x y z
N MET A 1 -18.44 -2.83 4.86
CA MET A 1 -17.59 -3.39 5.93
C MET A 1 -16.12 -3.50 5.49
N TRP A 2 -15.82 -4.20 4.39
CA TRP A 2 -14.44 -4.31 3.85
C TRP A 2 -13.74 -2.96 3.61
N TRP A 3 -14.39 -2.03 2.91
CA TRP A 3 -13.84 -0.69 2.64
C TRP A 3 -13.47 0.09 3.90
N ALA A 4 -14.29 0.02 4.95
CA ALA A 4 -14.01 0.67 6.22
C ALA A 4 -12.81 0.02 6.95
N PHE A 5 -12.69 -1.30 6.86
CA PHE A 5 -11.52 -2.01 7.39
C PHE A 5 -10.23 -1.56 6.69
N ILE A 6 -10.22 -1.54 5.35
CA ILE A 6 -9.07 -1.06 4.56
C ILE A 6 -8.75 0.41 4.86
N LEU A 7 -9.79 1.23 5.05
CA LEU A 7 -9.62 2.64 5.41
C LEU A 7 -8.89 2.80 6.76
N VAL A 8 -9.34 2.06 7.78
CA VAL A 8 -8.74 2.09 9.12
C VAL A 8 -7.30 1.61 9.09
N THR A 9 -7.01 0.52 8.38
CA THR A 9 -5.63 0.00 8.28
C THR A 9 -4.71 0.99 7.56
N VAL A 10 -5.20 1.68 6.51
CA VAL A 10 -4.44 2.75 5.84
C VAL A 10 -4.16 3.91 6.79
N LEU A 11 -5.14 4.36 7.57
CA LEU A 11 -4.92 5.45 8.54
C LEU A 11 -3.91 5.09 9.63
N VAL A 12 -3.99 3.86 10.17
CA VAL A 12 -3.04 3.37 11.17
C VAL A 12 -1.62 3.29 10.58
N THR A 13 -1.48 2.70 9.39
CA THR A 13 -0.17 2.56 8.73
C THR A 13 0.43 3.90 8.30
N MET A 14 -0.38 4.90 7.92
CA MET A 14 0.10 6.25 7.61
C MET A 14 0.79 6.96 8.79
N VAL A 15 0.42 6.62 10.03
CA VAL A 15 1.07 7.17 11.24
C VAL A 15 2.17 6.25 11.73
N ALA A 16 1.94 4.94 11.71
CA ALA A 16 2.90 3.96 12.20
C ALA A 16 4.17 3.89 11.33
N ASP A 17 4.05 3.92 10.00
CA ASP A 17 5.20 3.81 9.09
C ASP A 17 6.24 4.94 9.28
N PRO A 18 5.88 6.25 9.32
CA PRO A 18 6.85 7.31 9.58
C PRO A 18 7.36 7.31 11.02
N TYR A 19 6.54 6.92 12.00
CA TYR A 19 6.99 6.76 13.38
C TYR A 19 8.09 5.70 13.48
N CYS A 20 7.85 4.52 12.91
CA CYS A 20 8.83 3.44 12.85
C CYS A 20 10.08 3.89 12.09
N LEU A 21 9.94 4.60 10.97
CA LEU A 21 11.09 5.12 10.21
C LEU A 21 11.95 6.11 11.02
N ALA A 22 11.33 6.95 11.86
CA ALA A 22 12.03 7.98 12.63
C ALA A 22 12.68 7.44 13.91
N PHE A 23 12.04 6.48 14.59
CA PHE A 23 12.43 6.04 15.93
C PHE A 23 12.95 4.60 16.01
N ALA A 24 12.82 3.78 14.96
CA ALA A 24 13.37 2.43 14.98
C ALA A 24 14.90 2.43 14.95
N GLU A 25 15.48 1.50 15.71
CA GLU A 25 16.93 1.30 15.78
C GLU A 25 17.53 0.93 14.41
N TYR A 26 16.76 0.16 13.62
CA TYR A 26 17.08 -0.17 12.24
C TYR A 26 15.99 0.39 11.33
N PRO A 27 16.33 1.25 10.36
CA PRO A 27 15.36 1.79 9.41
C PRO A 27 14.88 0.71 8.41
N GLY A 28 15.55 -0.45 8.40
CA GLY A 28 15.35 -1.54 7.45
C GLY A 28 14.36 -2.62 7.91
N LEU A 29 14.67 -3.86 7.55
CA LEU A 29 13.84 -5.01 7.86
C LEU A 29 14.10 -5.40 9.32
N TYR A 30 13.07 -5.36 10.16
CA TYR A 30 13.18 -5.93 11.50
C TYR A 30 13.49 -7.42 11.39
N PRO A 31 14.08 -8.04 12.43
CA PRO A 31 14.28 -9.48 12.46
C PRO A 31 13.00 -10.21 12.02
N PRO A 32 13.09 -11.27 11.20
CA PRO A 32 11.92 -11.97 10.65
C PRO A 32 10.99 -12.54 11.74
N THR A 33 11.49 -12.68 12.96
CA THR A 33 10.74 -13.13 14.15
C THR A 33 9.97 -12.01 14.85
N SER A 34 10.19 -10.75 14.48
CA SER A 34 9.51 -9.61 15.10
C SER A 34 8.02 -9.57 14.71
N PRO A 35 7.12 -9.24 15.65
CA PRO A 35 5.70 -9.12 15.36
C PRO A 35 5.41 -8.02 14.32
N ASP A 36 6.24 -6.97 14.27
CA ASP A 36 6.10 -5.87 13.32
C ASP A 36 6.32 -6.32 11.87
N THR A 37 7.33 -7.15 11.60
CA THR A 37 7.58 -7.71 10.26
C THR A 37 6.41 -8.60 9.83
N ILE A 38 5.92 -9.46 10.73
CA ILE A 38 4.79 -10.36 10.46
C ILE A 38 3.53 -9.54 10.12
N LEU A 39 3.22 -8.53 10.94
CA LEU A 39 2.10 -7.62 10.68
C LEU A 39 2.25 -6.89 9.35
N ASN A 40 3.44 -6.38 9.03
CA ASN A 40 3.69 -5.66 7.78
C ASN A 40 3.48 -6.58 6.56
N ILE A 41 3.91 -7.84 6.62
CA ILE A 41 3.67 -8.85 5.58
C ILE A 41 2.17 -9.13 5.43
N ILE A 42 1.46 -9.38 6.53
CA ILE A 42 0.02 -9.66 6.52
C ILE A 42 -0.74 -8.47 5.92
N LEU A 43 -0.46 -7.25 6.36
CA LEU A 43 -1.09 -6.04 5.83
C LEU A 43 -0.79 -5.86 4.35
N THR A 44 0.45 -6.09 3.92
CA THR A 44 0.84 -6.02 2.51
C THR A 44 0.08 -7.04 1.67
N ALA A 45 -0.08 -8.28 2.14
CA ALA A 45 -0.88 -9.31 1.47
C ALA A 45 -2.36 -8.92 1.35
N ILE A 46 -2.94 -8.34 2.41
CA ILE A 46 -4.32 -7.82 2.39
C ILE A 46 -4.49 -6.72 1.35
N TYR A 47 -3.54 -5.77 1.26
CA TYR A 47 -3.61 -4.70 0.26
C TYR A 47 -3.46 -5.21 -1.17
N ILE A 48 -2.62 -6.22 -1.40
CA ILE A 48 -2.51 -6.89 -2.71
C ILE A 48 -3.83 -7.58 -3.06
N ALA A 49 -4.43 -8.30 -2.11
CA ALA A 49 -5.72 -8.95 -2.32
C ALA A 49 -6.82 -7.92 -2.61
N ASP A 50 -6.83 -6.77 -1.94
CA ASP A 50 -7.76 -5.68 -2.20
C ASP A 50 -7.64 -5.14 -3.64
N ILE A 51 -6.42 -4.99 -4.17
CA ILE A 51 -6.19 -4.62 -5.57
C ILE A 51 -6.80 -5.66 -6.52
N LEU A 52 -6.59 -6.96 -6.26
CA LEU A 52 -7.16 -8.04 -7.07
C LEU A 52 -8.69 -8.06 -7.02
N LEU A 53 -9.28 -7.82 -5.85
CA LEU A 53 -10.73 -7.70 -5.70
C LEU A 53 -11.28 -6.49 -6.45
N ASN A 54 -10.56 -5.37 -6.47
CA ASN A 54 -10.94 -4.18 -7.25
C ASN A 54 -10.97 -4.43 -8.77
N PHE A 55 -10.29 -5.45 -9.28
CA PHE A 55 -10.42 -5.88 -10.68
C PHE A 55 -11.65 -6.75 -10.95
N MET A 56 -12.16 -7.47 -9.95
CA MET A 56 -13.34 -8.35 -10.10
C MET A 56 -14.67 -7.66 -9.76
N VAL A 57 -14.65 -6.58 -8.97
CA VAL A 57 -15.87 -5.87 -8.58
C VAL A 57 -16.25 -4.84 -9.66
N ALA A 58 -17.48 -4.94 -10.18
CA ALA A 58 -18.03 -4.02 -11.17
C ALA A 58 -18.07 -2.56 -10.66
N PHE A 59 -17.76 -1.60 -11.54
CA PHE A 59 -17.76 -0.17 -11.25
C PHE A 59 -19.01 0.50 -11.86
N HIS A 60 -19.58 1.49 -11.18
CA HIS A 60 -20.58 2.39 -11.79
C HIS A 60 -19.85 3.49 -12.54
N ASP A 61 -20.16 3.67 -13.82
CA ASP A 61 -19.61 4.75 -14.63
C ASP A 61 -20.06 6.13 -14.10
N ASP A 62 -19.37 7.20 -14.48
CA ASP A 62 -19.68 8.58 -14.09
C ASP A 62 -21.08 9.04 -14.55
N GLU A 63 -21.69 8.31 -15.49
CA GLU A 63 -23.05 8.52 -16.02
C GLU A 63 -24.14 7.72 -15.27
N GLY A 64 -23.77 6.96 -14.22
CA GLY A 64 -24.73 6.17 -13.43
C GLY A 64 -25.12 4.82 -14.07
N HIS A 65 -24.49 4.44 -15.19
CA HIS A 65 -24.68 3.14 -15.80
C HIS A 65 -23.77 2.08 -15.15
N LEU A 66 -24.36 0.95 -14.74
CA LEU A 66 -23.61 -0.21 -14.25
C LEU A 66 -22.92 -0.88 -15.44
N VAL A 67 -21.63 -0.61 -15.62
CA VAL A 67 -20.82 -1.30 -16.62
C VAL A 67 -20.41 -2.64 -16.03
N ILE A 68 -20.99 -3.72 -16.54
CA ILE A 68 -20.70 -5.11 -16.10
C ILE A 68 -19.57 -5.71 -16.97
N ASP A 69 -19.17 -5.06 -18.05
CA ASP A 69 -18.14 -5.57 -18.94
C ASP A 69 -16.75 -5.46 -18.28
N ALA A 70 -16.35 -6.55 -17.64
CA ALA A 70 -15.10 -6.68 -16.90
C ALA A 70 -13.86 -6.37 -17.76
N LYS A 71 -13.92 -6.56 -19.08
CA LYS A 71 -12.79 -6.27 -19.98
C LYS A 71 -12.55 -4.76 -20.11
N THR A 72 -13.62 -3.99 -20.23
CA THR A 72 -13.55 -2.52 -20.36
C THR A 72 -13.13 -1.88 -19.04
N ILE A 73 -13.65 -2.41 -17.91
CA ILE A 73 -13.25 -2.00 -16.57
C ILE A 73 -11.76 -2.29 -16.33
N ALA A 74 -11.30 -3.51 -16.63
CA ALA A 74 -9.91 -3.88 -16.45
C ALA A 74 -8.97 -3.03 -17.31
N ALA A 75 -9.32 -2.77 -18.57
CA ALA A 75 -8.52 -1.94 -19.47
C ALA A 75 -8.36 -0.50 -18.96
N HIS A 76 -9.45 0.14 -18.51
CA HIS A 76 -9.41 1.50 -17.96
C HIS A 76 -8.70 1.55 -16.60
N TYR A 77 -8.91 0.55 -15.74
CA TYR A 77 -8.24 0.46 -14.45
C TYR A 77 -6.72 0.27 -14.59
N LEU A 78 -6.29 -0.53 -15.56
CA LEU A 78 -4.88 -0.86 -15.80
C LEU A 78 -4.07 0.34 -16.33
N GLN A 79 -4.71 1.31 -16.99
CA GLN A 79 -4.02 2.44 -17.59
C GLN A 79 -3.40 3.40 -16.56
N TRP A 80 -4.10 3.68 -15.45
CA TRP A 80 -3.63 4.69 -14.47
C TRP A 80 -3.74 4.24 -13.02
N ARG A 81 -4.91 3.73 -12.61
CA ARG A 81 -5.15 3.37 -11.20
C ARG A 81 -4.32 2.20 -10.72
N PHE A 82 -4.16 1.17 -11.55
CA PHE A 82 -3.37 0.00 -11.19
C PHE A 82 -1.92 0.34 -10.84
N TRP A 83 -1.27 1.21 -11.63
CA TRP A 83 0.12 1.58 -11.40
C TRP A 83 0.32 2.33 -10.08
N VAL A 84 -0.60 3.24 -9.74
CA VAL A 84 -0.59 3.95 -8.46
C VAL A 84 -0.84 3.00 -7.30
N ASP A 85 -1.84 2.11 -7.43
CA ASP A 85 -2.14 1.10 -6.43
C ASP A 85 -0.97 0.16 -6.19
N LEU A 86 -0.30 -0.29 -7.26
CA LEU A 86 0.85 -1.17 -7.21
C LEU A 86 2.04 -0.47 -6.54
N LEU A 87 2.38 0.75 -6.98
CA LEU A 87 3.51 1.52 -6.45
C LEU A 87 3.35 1.82 -4.95
N THR A 88 2.12 2.07 -4.50
CA THR A 88 1.85 2.36 -3.09
C THR A 88 1.70 1.09 -2.24
N THR A 89 1.52 -0.08 -2.86
CA THR A 89 1.33 -1.35 -2.16
C THR A 89 2.63 -2.14 -2.01
N VAL A 90 3.50 -2.10 -3.02
CA VAL A 90 4.73 -2.89 -3.06
C VAL A 90 5.75 -2.39 -2.02
N PRO A 91 6.39 -3.30 -1.25
CA PRO A 91 7.39 -2.94 -0.25
C PRO A 91 8.78 -2.68 -0.89
N PHE A 92 8.91 -1.59 -1.65
CA PHE A 92 10.15 -1.24 -2.35
C PHE A 92 11.37 -1.10 -1.44
N ASP A 93 11.17 -0.55 -0.24
CA ASP A 93 12.20 -0.45 0.79
C ASP A 93 12.80 -1.82 1.11
N TRP A 94 11.97 -2.85 1.28
CA TRP A 94 12.44 -4.20 1.61
C TRP A 94 13.19 -4.85 0.43
N ILE A 95 12.69 -4.67 -0.79
CA ILE A 95 13.30 -5.22 -2.01
C ILE A 95 14.70 -4.62 -2.21
N VAL A 96 14.81 -3.29 -2.12
CA VAL A 96 16.09 -2.60 -2.37
C VAL A 96 17.08 -2.85 -1.23
N LEU A 97 16.64 -2.82 0.04
CA LEU A 97 17.51 -3.14 1.17
C LEU A 97 18.02 -4.59 1.13
N GLY A 98 17.17 -5.53 0.72
CA GLY A 98 17.57 -6.93 0.52
C GLY A 98 18.56 -7.10 -0.63
N ALA A 99 18.31 -6.45 -1.77
CA ALA A 99 19.19 -6.50 -2.94
C ALA A 99 20.58 -5.91 -2.65
N MET A 100 20.66 -4.88 -1.80
CA MET A 100 21.91 -4.25 -1.39
C MET A 100 22.58 -4.94 -0.17
N GLY A 101 21.93 -5.93 0.45
CA GLY A 101 22.42 -6.56 1.68
C GLY A 101 22.41 -5.66 2.92
N LEU A 102 21.69 -4.54 2.88
CA LEU A 102 21.63 -3.52 3.94
C LEU A 102 20.49 -3.74 4.94
N GLN A 103 19.78 -4.87 4.86
CA GLN A 103 18.57 -5.15 5.64
C GLN A 103 18.74 -5.04 7.18
N TYR A 104 19.94 -5.32 7.70
CA TYR A 104 20.29 -5.22 9.13
C TYR A 104 21.33 -4.14 9.41
N SER A 105 21.50 -3.19 8.49
CA SER A 105 22.47 -2.12 8.60
C SER A 105 21.77 -0.83 9.06
N SER A 106 22.40 -0.09 9.98
CA SER A 106 21.96 1.24 10.42
C SER A 106 22.69 2.38 9.68
N THR A 107 23.36 2.07 8.57
CA THR A 107 24.08 3.03 7.74
C THR A 107 23.17 4.11 7.16
N VAL A 108 23.77 5.24 6.79
CA VAL A 108 23.07 6.37 6.17
C VAL A 108 22.41 5.94 4.85
N GLU A 109 23.05 5.06 4.08
CA GLU A 109 22.51 4.48 2.84
C GLU A 109 21.22 3.70 3.11
N ALA A 110 21.21 2.83 4.13
CA ALA A 110 20.02 2.10 4.54
C ALA A 110 18.88 3.03 4.95
N ARG A 111 19.19 4.15 5.62
CA ARG A 111 18.19 5.19 5.96
C ARG A 111 17.59 5.84 4.72
N TYR A 112 18.40 6.20 3.74
CA TYR A 112 17.90 6.77 2.48
C TYR A 112 17.01 5.80 1.73
N VAL A 113 17.40 4.53 1.64
CA VAL A 113 16.58 3.49 0.98
C VAL A 113 15.29 3.26 1.76
N ALA A 114 15.31 3.30 3.09
CA ALA A 114 14.11 3.15 3.91
C ALA A 114 13.07 4.26 3.68
N LEU A 115 13.48 5.44 3.20
CA LEU A 115 12.53 6.50 2.81
C LEU A 115 11.59 6.05 1.69
N LEU A 116 11.94 5.04 0.89
CA LEU A 116 11.03 4.44 -0.09
C LEU A 116 9.75 3.91 0.55
N ARG A 117 9.75 3.60 1.85
CA ARG A 117 8.54 3.25 2.60
C ARG A 117 7.49 4.36 2.57
N LEU A 118 7.90 5.63 2.43
CA LEU A 118 6.99 6.77 2.32
C LEU A 118 6.15 6.74 1.05
N LEU A 119 6.56 6.00 0.01
CA LEU A 119 5.71 5.77 -1.17
C LEU A 119 4.38 5.10 -0.79
N ARG A 120 4.34 4.34 0.30
CA ARG A 120 3.12 3.72 0.83
C ARG A 120 2.13 4.76 1.37
N LEU A 121 2.58 5.95 1.76
CA LEU A 121 1.68 7.06 2.12
C LEU A 121 0.81 7.50 0.95
N GLY A 122 1.22 7.18 -0.28
CA GLY A 122 0.37 7.38 -1.45
C GLY A 122 -1.01 6.75 -1.28
N ARG A 123 -1.15 5.65 -0.50
CA ARG A 123 -2.46 5.04 -0.17
C ARG A 123 -3.50 6.03 0.40
N ALA A 124 -3.08 7.20 0.90
CA ALA A 124 -3.94 8.31 1.25
C ALA A 124 -4.88 8.76 0.12
N TYR A 125 -4.54 8.56 -1.17
CA TYR A 125 -5.46 8.88 -2.27
C TYR A 125 -6.78 8.11 -2.15
N ARG A 126 -6.79 6.95 -1.45
CA ARG A 126 -7.99 6.14 -1.20
C ARG A 126 -8.99 6.85 -0.31
N LEU A 127 -8.54 7.80 0.54
CA LEU A 127 -9.41 8.65 1.36
C LEU A 127 -10.32 9.50 0.47
N LYS A 128 -9.78 10.06 -0.62
CA LYS A 128 -10.53 10.91 -1.56
C LYS A 128 -11.52 10.11 -2.42
N LYS A 129 -11.32 8.80 -2.56
CA LYS A 129 -12.21 7.91 -3.32
C LYS A 129 -13.44 7.47 -2.50
N SER A 130 -13.49 7.70 -1.19
CA SER A 130 -14.59 7.23 -0.35
C SER A 130 -15.91 7.92 -0.72
N PRO A 131 -16.94 7.21 -1.22
CA PRO A 131 -18.23 7.78 -1.62
C PRO A 131 -19.05 8.32 -0.45
N TYR A 132 -18.55 8.21 0.79
CA TYR A 132 -19.22 8.70 2.00
C TYR A 132 -18.86 10.15 2.38
N LEU A 133 -17.91 10.80 1.68
CA LEU A 133 -17.50 12.19 1.95
C LEU A 133 -18.07 13.21 0.95
N CYS A 134 -18.81 12.76 -0.07
CA CYS A 134 -19.48 13.61 -1.06
C CYS A 134 -21.00 13.65 -0.89
N ASN A 135 -21.50 13.47 0.34
CA ASN A 135 -22.90 13.68 0.68
C ASN A 135 -22.99 14.69 1.83
#